data_AF-A0A453CLC5-F1
#
_entry.id   AF-A0A453CLC5-F1
#
_cell.length_a   1.000
_cell.length_b   1.000
_cell.length_c   1.000
_cell.angle_alpha   90.00
_cell.angle_beta   90.00
_cell.angle_gamma   90.00
#
_symmetry.space_group_name_H-M   'P 1'
#
loop_
_entity.id
_entity.type
_entity.pdbx_description
1 polymer ?
#
loop_
_entity_poly.entity_id
_entity_poly.type
_entity_poly.pdbx_seq_one_letter_code
_entity_poly.pdbx_strand_id
1 'polypeptide(L)' 'GVPALMDLANDPRRRATSDDPAWKYGFWPDLERKDLLQCTLCGKIDGPWWSEKAKATLFWGFQ' A
#
# COMPACT_ATOMS: atom_id res chain seq x y z
N GLY A 1 13.48 -8.36 10.84
CA GLY A 1 13.91 -7.08 11.42
C GLY A 1 13.40 -5.96 10.55
N VAL A 2 12.92 -4.89 11.18
CA VAL A 2 12.31 -3.69 10.56
C VAL A 2 13.17 -2.95 9.49
N PRO A 3 14.52 -3.04 9.41
CA PRO A 3 15.30 -2.26 8.44
C PRO A 3 14.95 -2.52 6.97
N ALA A 4 14.82 -3.80 6.58
CA ALA A 4 14.54 -4.17 5.19
C ALA A 4 13.18 -3.65 4.68
N LEU A 5 12.23 -3.41 5.60
CA LEU A 5 10.91 -2.90 5.25
C LEU A 5 10.99 -1.45 4.75
N MET A 6 11.78 -0.61 5.42
CA MET A 6 11.93 0.80 5.06
C MET A 6 12.74 0.97 3.78
N ASP A 7 13.73 0.11 3.55
CA ASP A 7 14.49 0.09 2.30
C ASP A 7 13.59 -0.20 1.09
N LEU A 8 12.67 -1.16 1.23
CA LEU A 8 11.67 -1.47 0.20
C LEU A 8 10.63 -0.35 0.05
N ALA A 9 10.19 0.26 1.14
CA ALA A 9 9.20 1.34 1.11
C ALA A 9 9.70 2.62 0.45
N ASN A 10 11.02 2.84 0.47
CA ASN A 10 11.69 3.96 -0.17
C ASN A 10 12.00 3.72 -1.66
N ASP A 11 11.81 2.50 -2.17
CA ASP A 11 11.98 2.21 -3.60
C ASP A 11 10.81 2.84 -4.39
N PRO A 12 11.06 3.83 -5.26
CA PRO A 12 10.00 4.50 -6.02
C PRO A 12 9.25 3.55 -6.97
N ARG A 13 9.85 2.41 -7.35
CA ARG A 13 9.20 1.40 -8.20
C ARG A 13 8.13 0.59 -7.45
N ARG A 14 8.17 0.61 -6.12
CA ARG A 14 7.25 -0.12 -5.23
C ARG A 14 6.04 0.73 -4.83
N ARG A 15 5.78 1.82 -5.53
CA ARG A 15 4.65 2.71 -5.29
C ARG A 15 3.93 3.00 -6.60
N ALA A 16 2.61 3.17 -6.58
CA ALA A 16 1.90 3.66 -7.76
C ALA A 16 2.16 5.15 -7.99
N THR A 17 1.94 5.59 -9.22
CA THR A 17 1.97 7.01 -9.63
C THR A 17 0.69 7.75 -9.26
N SER A 18 -0.10 7.22 -8.33
CA SER A 18 -1.38 7.80 -7.91
C SER A 18 -1.15 8.80 -6.78
N ASP A 19 -1.89 9.90 -6.80
CA ASP A 19 -1.89 10.91 -5.73
C ASP A 19 -2.64 10.46 -4.46
N ASP A 20 -3.06 9.20 -4.37
CA ASP A 20 -3.72 8.67 -3.19
C ASP A 20 -2.76 8.71 -1.98
N PRO A 21 -3.12 9.42 -0.89
CA PRO A 21 -2.26 9.55 0.29
C PRO A 21 -1.98 8.20 0.98
N ALA A 22 -2.77 7.15 0.71
CA ALA A 22 -2.51 5.79 1.22
C ALA A 22 -1.12 5.27 0.80
N TRP A 23 -0.59 5.69 -0.35
CA TRP A 23 0.75 5.33 -0.82
C TRP A 23 1.88 5.87 0.05
N LYS A 24 1.61 6.82 0.94
CA LYS A 24 2.58 7.26 1.95
C LYS A 24 2.92 6.15 2.94
N TYR A 25 1.97 5.25 3.19
CA TYR A 25 2.09 4.20 4.20
C TYR A 25 2.10 2.79 3.58
N GLY A 26 1.95 2.70 2.27
CA GLY A 26 1.81 1.45 1.55
C GLY A 26 2.78 1.35 0.38
N PHE A 27 3.33 0.16 0.17
CA PHE A 27 4.19 -0.14 -0.97
C PHE A 27 3.98 -1.59 -1.44
N TRP A 28 4.36 -1.90 -2.67
CA TRP A 28 4.34 -3.25 -3.20
C TRP A 28 5.50 -4.07 -2.62
N PRO A 29 5.23 -5.11 -1.80
CA PRO A 29 6.29 -5.98 -1.29
C PRO A 29 6.92 -6.81 -2.40
N ASP A 30 6.21 -7.03 -3.49
CA ASP A 30 6.67 -7.73 -4.68
C ASP A 30 6.18 -6.97 -5.93
N LEU A 31 7.09 -6.71 -6.87
CA LEU A 31 6.83 -5.96 -8.10
C LEU A 31 6.00 -6.76 -9.11
N GLU A 32 6.00 -8.09 -9.01
CA GLU A 32 5.18 -9.00 -9.81
C GLU A 32 3.76 -9.13 -9.23
N ARG A 33 3.59 -8.82 -7.94
CA ARG A 33 2.35 -8.93 -7.17
C ARG A 33 1.86 -7.56 -6.70
N LYS A 34 1.47 -6.73 -7.67
CA LYS A 34 0.92 -5.37 -7.42
C LYS A 34 -0.48 -5.36 -6.81
N ASP A 35 -1.08 -6.54 -6.66
CA ASP A 35 -2.33 -6.80 -5.92
C ASP A 35 -2.15 -6.82 -4.40
N LEU A 36 -0.90 -6.93 -3.93
CA LEU A 36 -0.54 -6.95 -2.52
C LEU A 36 0.10 -5.63 -2.10
N LEU A 37 -0.26 -5.13 -0.94
CA LEU A 37 0.30 -3.91 -0.38
C LEU A 37 0.84 -4.19 1.01
N GLN A 38 2.04 -3.72 1.33
CA GLN A 38 2.60 -3.82 2.66
C GLN A 38 2.54 -2.47 3.38
N CYS A 39 1.99 -2.48 4.59
CA CYS A 39 1.90 -1.30 5.44
C CYS A 39 3.21 -1.04 6.17
N THR A 40 3.79 0.15 6.06
CA THR A 40 5.03 0.54 6.75
C THR A 40 4.83 0.75 8.25
N LEU A 41 3.60 1.07 8.68
CA LEU A 41 3.29 1.34 10.09
C LEU A 41 3.18 0.04 10.91
N CYS A 42 2.52 -0.98 10.38
CA CYS A 42 2.27 -2.23 11.10
C CYS A 42 3.00 -3.45 10.52
N GLY A 43 3.66 -3.30 9.37
CA GLY A 43 4.41 -4.37 8.68
C GLY A 43 3.53 -5.46 8.05
N LYS A 44 2.20 -5.35 8.12
CA LYS A 44 1.29 -6.35 7.58
C LYS A 44 1.16 -6.21 6.07
N ILE A 45 1.03 -7.35 5.39
CA ILE A 45 0.72 -7.44 3.97
C ILE A 45 -0.78 -7.60 3.85
N ASP A 46 -1.42 -6.63 3.23
CA ASP A 46 -2.84 -6.63 2.91
C ASP A 46 -3.02 -6.96 1.43
N GLY A 47 -3.94 -7.87 1.13
CA GLY A 47 -4.28 -8.28 -0.23
C GLY A 47 -5.20 -7.30 -0.95
N PRO A 48 -5.76 -7.68 -2.12
CA PRO A 48 -6.55 -6.81 -3.00
C PRO A 48 -7.75 -6.12 -2.31
N TRP A 49 -8.17 -6.65 -1.16
CA TRP A 49 -9.17 -6.06 -0.27
C TRP A 49 -8.83 -4.65 0.23
N TRP A 50 -7.55 -4.29 0.38
CA TRP A 50 -7.15 -2.92 0.74
C TRP A 50 -7.52 -1.93 -0.37
N SER A 51 -7.36 -2.30 -1.64
CA SER A 51 -7.70 -1.41 -2.76
C SER A 51 -9.20 -1.15 -2.87
N GLU A 52 -10.03 -2.16 -2.58
CA GLU A 52 -11.49 -2.02 -2.55
C GLU A 52 -11.98 -1.27 -1.31
N LYS A 53 -11.38 -1.47 -0.13
CA LYS A 53 -11.68 -0.70 1.09
C LYS A 53 -11.18 0.75 1.03
N ALA A 54 -10.02 1.01 0.43
CA ALA A 54 -9.51 2.38 0.21
C ALA A 54 -10.38 3.11 -0.81
N LYS A 55 -10.76 2.46 -1.93
CA LYS A 55 -11.77 2.99 -2.84
C LYS A 55 -13.13 3.16 -2.17
N ALA A 56 -13.61 2.20 -1.37
CA ALA A 56 -14.90 2.31 -0.68
C ALA A 56 -14.90 3.41 0.40
N THR A 57 -13.76 3.70 1.03
CA THR A 57 -13.61 4.80 1.99
C THR A 57 -13.54 6.15 1.27
N LEU A 58 -13.06 6.19 0.02
CA LEU A 58 -12.98 7.41 -0.80
C LEU A 58 -14.20 7.63 -1.73
N PHE A 59 -15.01 6.60 -2.00
CA PHE A 59 -16.20 6.68 -2.87
C PHE A 59 -17.55 6.44 -2.16
N TRP A 60 -17.59 5.85 -0.95
CA TRP A 60 -18.86 5.60 -0.23
C TRP A 60 -18.76 5.86 1.28
N GLY A 61 -18.13 6.98 1.64
CA GLY A 61 -18.30 7.59 2.96
C GLY A 61 -19.43 8.61 2.98
N PHE A 62 -20.66 8.24 2.59
CA PHE A 62 -21.94 8.89 2.97
C PHE A 62 -23.12 8.04 2.47
N GLN A 63 -23.69 7.21 3.36
CA GLN A 63 -25.12 6.87 3.39
C GLN A 63 -25.51 6.70 4.85
#